data_AF-H1Y713-F1
#
_entry.id   AF-H1Y713-F1
#
_cell.length_a   1.000
_cell.length_b   1.000
_cell.length_c   1.000
_cell.angle_alpha   90.00
_cell.angle_beta   90.00
_cell.angle_gamma   90.00
#
_symmetry.space_group_name_H-M   'P 1'
#
loop_
_entity.id
_entity.type
_entity.pdbx_description
1 polymer ?
#
loop_
_entity_poly.entity_id
_entity_poly.type
_entity_poly.pdbx_seq_one_letter_code
_entity_poly.pdbx_strand_id
1 'polypeptide(L)'
;MSIKIGLAFFMLIIYAKASAQLKEDRITHIKQIFYAINNDHGLKRKIIHNDELAKIAPDTPAYDGGEEIAGYYKNDTLVKITYSIGMSLCNKTFEFYFENSKVLFVYEKQQNFSYDQSNSTMNYSRLTTTFEGRYYVDGLIVLRKIEKGTINGERNEAVAMLKTDIPRFSALFHKKH
;
A
#
# COMPACT_ATOMS: atom_id res chain seq x y z
N MET A 1 15.15 -44.70 27.70
CA MET A 1 14.23 -43.53 27.70
C MET A 1 14.67 -42.57 26.59
N SER A 2 14.55 -42.96 25.32
CA SER A 2 15.17 -42.18 24.21
C SER A 2 14.34 -42.12 22.92
N ILE A 3 13.24 -42.89 22.83
CA ILE A 3 12.38 -42.95 21.62
C ILE A 3 11.28 -41.87 21.64
N LYS A 4 10.87 -41.39 22.82
CA LYS A 4 9.80 -40.38 22.95
C LYS A 4 10.23 -38.96 22.52
N ILE A 5 11.54 -38.66 22.53
CA ILE A 5 12.07 -37.34 22.17
C ILE A 5 12.13 -37.15 20.64
N GLY A 6 12.41 -38.21 19.87
CA GLY A 6 12.46 -38.15 18.41
C GLY A 6 11.09 -37.95 17.73
N LEU A 7 10.02 -38.53 18.31
CA LEU A 7 8.66 -38.42 17.75
C LEU A 7 8.08 -37.00 17.91
N ALA A 8 8.38 -36.33 19.03
CA ALA A 8 7.97 -34.94 19.26
C ALA A 8 8.69 -33.96 18.32
N PHE A 9 9.96 -34.22 18.01
CA PHE A 9 10.74 -33.42 17.07
C PHE A 9 10.23 -33.57 15.63
N PHE A 10 9.81 -34.77 15.23
CA PHE A 10 9.27 -35.03 13.89
C PHE A 10 7.89 -34.38 13.67
N MET A 11 7.00 -34.39 14.69
CA MET A 11 5.73 -33.65 14.59
C MET A 11 5.95 -32.13 14.45
N LEU A 12 6.92 -31.56 15.18
CA LEU A 12 7.19 -30.12 15.13
C LEU A 12 7.61 -29.64 13.73
N ILE A 13 8.34 -30.46 12.98
CA ILE A 13 8.78 -30.16 11.61
C ILE A 13 7.59 -30.17 10.62
N ILE A 14 6.58 -31.03 10.83
CA ILE A 14 5.40 -31.10 9.97
C ILE A 14 4.50 -29.86 10.14
N TYR A 15 4.31 -29.38 11.37
CA TYR A 15 3.51 -28.17 11.64
C TYR A 15 4.13 -26.91 11.04
N ALA A 16 5.46 -26.77 11.07
CA ALA A 16 6.15 -25.62 10.49
C ALA A 16 5.97 -25.53 8.96
N LYS A 17 5.97 -26.68 8.26
CA LYS A 17 5.80 -26.73 6.80
C LYS A 17 4.38 -26.38 6.35
N ALA A 18 3.37 -26.83 7.09
CA ALA A 18 1.96 -26.51 6.78
C ALA A 18 1.67 -25.01 6.87
N SER A 19 2.23 -24.33 7.89
CA SER A 19 2.06 -22.88 8.09
C SER A 19 2.72 -22.05 6.97
N ALA A 20 3.90 -22.46 6.49
CA ALA A 20 4.58 -21.81 5.38
C ALA A 20 3.81 -21.94 4.05
N GLN A 21 3.20 -23.12 3.80
CA GLN A 21 2.40 -23.35 2.59
C GLN A 21 1.18 -22.41 2.55
N LEU A 22 0.43 -22.31 3.64
CA LEU A 22 -0.74 -21.43 3.73
C LEU A 22 -0.39 -19.96 3.47
N LYS A 23 0.78 -19.51 3.92
CA LYS A 23 1.28 -18.16 3.68
C LYS A 23 1.58 -17.90 2.21
N GLU A 24 2.23 -18.84 1.52
CA GLU A 24 2.55 -18.71 0.09
C GLU A 24 1.29 -18.76 -0.79
N ASP A 25 0.32 -19.60 -0.43
CA ASP A 25 -0.98 -19.66 -1.09
C ASP A 25 -1.72 -18.31 -0.95
N ARG A 26 -1.71 -17.72 0.24
CA ARG A 26 -2.30 -16.38 0.48
C ARG A 26 -1.59 -15.29 -0.34
N ILE A 27 -0.27 -15.31 -0.42
CA ILE A 27 0.51 -14.36 -1.24
C ILE A 27 0.18 -14.53 -2.73
N THR A 28 0.00 -15.77 -3.20
CA THR A 28 -0.37 -16.06 -4.59
C THR A 28 -1.76 -15.52 -4.92
N HIS A 29 -2.73 -15.75 -4.04
CA HIS A 29 -4.08 -15.18 -4.14
C HIS A 29 -4.06 -13.65 -4.19
N ILE A 30 -3.27 -13.01 -3.31
CA ILE A 30 -3.10 -11.55 -3.30
C ILE A 30 -2.58 -11.04 -4.65
N LYS A 31 -1.60 -11.72 -5.26
CA LYS A 31 -1.08 -11.33 -6.58
C LYS A 31 -2.17 -11.42 -7.66
N GLN A 32 -2.99 -12.47 -7.63
CA GLN A 32 -4.08 -12.63 -8.59
C GLN A 32 -5.09 -11.48 -8.48
N ILE A 33 -5.47 -11.08 -7.26
CA ILE A 33 -6.35 -9.93 -7.04
C ILE A 33 -5.71 -8.63 -7.53
N PHE A 34 -4.44 -8.40 -7.18
CA PHE A 34 -3.70 -7.23 -7.65
C PHE A 34 -3.71 -7.11 -9.18
N TYR A 35 -3.44 -8.21 -9.90
CA TYR A 35 -3.49 -8.23 -11.36
C TYR A 35 -4.91 -8.04 -11.88
N ALA A 36 -5.91 -8.69 -11.29
CA ALA A 36 -7.30 -8.57 -11.72
C ALA A 36 -7.81 -7.14 -11.59
N ILE A 37 -7.50 -6.45 -10.48
CA ILE A 37 -7.91 -5.05 -10.24
C ILE A 37 -7.21 -4.10 -11.22
N ASN A 38 -5.89 -4.25 -11.44
CA ASN A 38 -5.15 -3.31 -12.30
C ASN A 38 -5.38 -3.50 -13.79
N ASN A 39 -5.84 -4.68 -14.20
CA ASN A 39 -6.24 -4.95 -15.58
C ASN A 39 -7.74 -4.69 -15.84
N ASP A 40 -8.50 -4.29 -14.81
CA ASP A 40 -9.93 -3.97 -14.95
C ASP A 40 -10.11 -2.49 -15.31
N HIS A 41 -10.38 -2.24 -16.59
CA HIS A 41 -10.65 -0.89 -17.11
C HIS A 41 -12.10 -0.40 -16.84
N GLY A 42 -12.97 -1.25 -16.26
CA GLY A 42 -14.37 -0.94 -15.97
C GLY A 42 -14.63 -0.39 -14.57
N LEU A 43 -13.58 -0.15 -13.77
CA LEU A 43 -13.74 0.34 -12.40
C LEU A 43 -14.29 1.77 -12.39
N LYS A 44 -15.34 2.00 -11.60
CA LYS A 44 -15.83 3.36 -11.31
C LYS A 44 -14.83 4.05 -10.39
N ARG A 45 -14.51 5.32 -10.64
CA ARG A 45 -13.55 6.11 -9.85
C ARG A 45 -14.25 7.29 -9.17
N LYS A 46 -13.98 7.51 -7.89
CA LYS A 46 -14.32 8.72 -7.13
C LYS A 46 -13.03 9.37 -6.67
N ILE A 47 -12.85 10.66 -6.93
CA ILE A 47 -11.64 11.42 -6.56
C ILE A 47 -12.05 12.48 -5.53
N ILE A 48 -11.20 12.68 -4.53
CA ILE A 48 -11.29 13.76 -3.54
C ILE A 48 -9.97 14.52 -3.67
N HIS A 49 -10.07 15.78 -4.11
CA HIS A 49 -8.92 16.66 -4.26
C HIS A 49 -8.59 17.36 -2.94
N ASN A 50 -7.36 17.88 -2.83
CA ASN A 50 -6.83 18.62 -1.68
C ASN A 50 -7.84 19.52 -0.94
N ASP A 51 -8.52 20.40 -1.67
CA ASP A 51 -9.43 21.39 -1.08
C ASP A 51 -10.70 20.76 -0.46
N GLU A 52 -11.13 19.61 -0.99
CA GLU A 52 -12.23 18.83 -0.43
C GLU A 52 -11.73 18.00 0.76
N LEU A 53 -10.55 17.39 0.64
CA LEU A 53 -9.93 16.60 1.70
C LEU A 53 -9.74 17.42 2.97
N ALA A 54 -9.24 18.66 2.84
CA ALA A 54 -9.09 19.60 3.95
C ALA A 54 -10.43 19.95 4.65
N LYS A 55 -11.57 19.86 3.95
CA LYS A 55 -12.90 20.10 4.54
C LYS A 55 -13.46 18.88 5.25
N ILE A 56 -13.25 17.69 4.69
CA ILE A 56 -13.86 16.44 5.19
C ILE A 56 -12.96 15.69 6.18
N ALA A 57 -11.67 15.99 6.20
CA ALA A 57 -10.65 15.44 7.08
C ALA A 57 -9.61 16.52 7.45
N PRO A 58 -9.98 17.55 8.24
CA PRO A 58 -9.12 18.70 8.55
C PRO A 58 -7.87 18.36 9.38
N ASP A 59 -7.78 17.11 9.86
CA ASP A 59 -6.64 16.53 10.55
C ASP A 59 -5.59 15.92 9.59
N THR A 60 -5.82 15.91 8.27
CA THR A 60 -4.78 15.52 7.30
C THR A 60 -3.66 16.57 7.25
N PRO A 61 -2.38 16.16 7.17
CA PRO A 61 -1.29 17.09 6.94
C PRO A 61 -1.49 17.82 5.61
N ALA A 62 -1.39 19.14 5.62
CA ALA A 62 -1.38 19.92 4.39
C ALA A 62 0.01 19.82 3.74
N TYR A 63 0.10 19.15 2.59
CA TYR A 63 1.33 19.06 1.81
C TYR A 63 1.42 20.20 0.80
N ASP A 64 2.62 20.77 0.68
CA ASP A 64 2.91 21.95 -0.16
C ASP A 64 2.69 21.70 -1.66
N GLY A 65 2.92 20.47 -2.14
CA GLY A 65 2.60 20.05 -3.51
C GLY A 65 1.18 19.51 -3.69
N GLY A 66 0.36 19.57 -2.64
CA GLY A 66 -1.02 19.07 -2.62
C GLY A 66 -1.14 17.56 -2.46
N GLU A 67 -2.38 17.12 -2.22
CA GLU A 67 -2.76 15.72 -2.10
C GLU A 67 -3.99 15.36 -2.95
N GLU A 68 -4.03 14.11 -3.41
CA GLU A 68 -5.19 13.53 -4.08
C GLU A 68 -5.44 12.12 -3.54
N ILE A 69 -6.69 11.83 -3.21
CA ILE A 69 -7.12 10.47 -2.88
C ILE A 69 -8.23 10.02 -3.82
N ALA A 70 -8.12 8.81 -4.36
CA ALA A 70 -9.12 8.24 -5.24
C ALA A 70 -9.51 6.81 -4.84
N GLY A 71 -10.81 6.56 -4.80
CA GLY A 71 -11.41 5.24 -4.57
C GLY A 71 -11.89 4.63 -5.88
N TYR A 72 -11.64 3.33 -6.06
CA TYR A 72 -12.00 2.57 -7.24
C TYR A 72 -12.96 1.44 -6.86
N TYR A 73 -14.05 1.32 -7.61
CA TYR A 73 -15.16 0.43 -7.28
C TYR A 73 -15.46 -0.56 -8.39
N LYS A 74 -15.70 -1.80 -8.00
CA LYS A 74 -16.26 -2.87 -8.84
C LYS A 74 -17.61 -3.26 -8.29
N ASN A 75 -18.68 -3.09 -9.08
CA ASN A 75 -20.06 -3.36 -8.64
C ASN A 75 -20.37 -2.73 -7.27
N ASP A 76 -20.04 -1.44 -7.13
CA ASP A 76 -20.22 -0.63 -5.92
C ASP A 76 -19.44 -1.12 -4.67
N THR A 77 -18.56 -2.10 -4.83
CA THR A 77 -17.60 -2.54 -3.80
C THR A 77 -16.26 -1.82 -4.00
N LEU A 78 -15.74 -1.20 -2.95
CA LEU A 78 -14.42 -0.57 -2.97
C LEU A 78 -13.33 -1.65 -3.07
N VAL A 79 -12.51 -1.58 -4.12
CA VAL A 79 -11.45 -2.57 -4.40
C VAL A 79 -10.05 -1.98 -4.36
N LYS A 80 -9.91 -0.66 -4.58
CA LYS A 80 -8.62 0.04 -4.50
C LYS A 80 -8.80 1.46 -4.00
N ILE A 81 -7.83 1.95 -3.24
CA ILE A 81 -7.63 3.37 -2.95
C ILE A 81 -6.22 3.74 -3.43
N THR A 82 -6.09 4.87 -4.14
CA THR A 82 -4.80 5.49 -4.42
C THR A 82 -4.70 6.80 -3.66
N TYR A 83 -3.56 7.06 -3.04
CA TYR A 83 -3.26 8.30 -2.33
C TYR A 83 -1.93 8.84 -2.82
N SER A 84 -1.96 10.04 -3.39
CA SER A 84 -0.82 10.71 -3.99
C SER A 84 -0.53 11.98 -3.23
N ILE A 85 0.73 12.17 -2.87
CA ILE A 85 1.24 13.33 -2.13
C ILE A 85 2.33 13.98 -2.97
N GLY A 86 2.14 15.24 -3.33
CA GLY A 86 3.18 16.08 -3.90
C GLY A 86 3.95 16.81 -2.80
N MET A 87 5.27 16.79 -2.86
CA MET A 87 6.15 17.58 -1.99
C MET A 87 7.20 18.33 -2.81
N SER A 88 7.81 19.36 -2.23
CA SER A 88 8.89 20.14 -2.88
C SER A 88 9.99 19.31 -3.55
N LEU A 89 10.35 18.14 -3.01
CA LEU A 89 11.48 17.33 -3.50
C LEU A 89 11.08 15.97 -4.10
N CYS A 90 9.86 15.52 -3.87
CA CYS A 90 9.42 14.20 -4.32
C CYS A 90 7.91 14.08 -4.39
N ASN A 91 7.47 13.05 -5.11
CA ASN A 91 6.09 12.57 -5.09
C ASN A 91 6.06 11.21 -4.39
N LYS A 92 5.09 11.02 -3.51
CA LYS A 92 4.77 9.72 -2.91
C LYS A 92 3.41 9.24 -3.41
N THR A 93 3.33 7.96 -3.72
CA THR A 93 2.08 7.28 -4.09
C THR A 93 1.93 6.04 -3.25
N PHE A 94 0.77 5.92 -2.61
CA PHE A 94 0.33 4.72 -1.92
C PHE A 94 -0.88 4.14 -2.65
N GLU A 95 -0.91 2.83 -2.77
CA GLU A 95 -2.07 2.11 -3.29
C GLU A 95 -2.46 1.01 -2.32
N PHE A 96 -3.73 0.99 -1.93
CA PHE A 96 -4.31 0.04 -1.00
C PHE A 96 -5.32 -0.81 -1.73
N TYR A 97 -5.18 -2.14 -1.68
CA TYR A 97 -6.04 -3.08 -2.38
C TYR A 97 -6.86 -3.87 -1.37
N PHE A 98 -8.14 -4.08 -1.71
CA PHE A 98 -9.13 -4.62 -0.79
C PHE A 98 -9.81 -5.87 -1.35
N GLU A 99 -10.12 -6.78 -0.44
CA GLU A 99 -11.00 -7.94 -0.64
C GLU A 99 -11.89 -8.03 0.59
N ASN A 100 -13.20 -8.09 0.39
CA ASN A 100 -14.18 -8.17 1.48
C ASN A 100 -13.97 -7.07 2.54
N SER A 101 -13.70 -5.84 2.09
CA SER A 101 -13.43 -4.67 2.94
C SER A 101 -12.17 -4.76 3.82
N LYS A 102 -11.29 -5.73 3.57
CA LYS A 102 -10.00 -5.86 4.26
C LYS A 102 -8.87 -5.57 3.30
N VAL A 103 -7.89 -4.80 3.75
CA VAL A 103 -6.65 -4.58 3.00
C VAL A 103 -5.88 -5.90 2.90
N LEU A 104 -5.38 -6.20 1.71
CA LEU A 104 -4.60 -7.40 1.41
C LEU A 104 -3.25 -7.09 0.75
N PHE A 105 -3.13 -5.91 0.14
CA PHE A 105 -1.89 -5.46 -0.48
C PHE A 105 -1.75 -3.95 -0.38
N VAL A 106 -0.54 -3.51 -0.09
CA VAL A 106 -0.13 -2.11 -0.12
C VAL A 106 1.06 -1.97 -1.05
N TYR A 107 0.97 -1.05 -2.00
CA TYR A 107 2.09 -0.60 -2.81
C TYR A 107 2.47 0.82 -2.40
N GLU A 108 3.76 1.06 -2.25
CA GLU A 108 4.35 2.36 -1.97
C GLU A 108 5.36 2.67 -3.05
N LYS A 109 5.34 3.91 -3.54
CA LYS A 109 6.30 4.41 -4.52
C LYS A 109 6.71 5.82 -4.14
N GLN A 110 8.02 6.07 -4.14
CA GLN A 110 8.57 7.42 -4.08
C GLN A 110 9.33 7.73 -5.36
N GLN A 111 9.08 8.92 -5.89
CA GLN A 111 9.79 9.47 -7.04
C GLN A 111 10.37 10.82 -6.67
N ASN A 112 11.68 10.98 -6.78
CA ASN A 112 12.33 12.26 -6.53
C ASN A 112 12.46 13.05 -7.83
N PHE A 113 12.33 14.37 -7.72
CA PHE A 113 12.72 15.26 -8.80
C PHE A 113 14.24 15.23 -8.97
N SER A 114 14.70 15.24 -10.22
CA SER A 114 16.13 15.22 -10.50
C SER A 114 16.74 16.61 -10.28
N TYR A 115 17.94 16.69 -9.72
CA TYR A 115 18.67 17.96 -9.66
C TYR A 115 19.43 18.19 -10.97
N ASP A 116 19.21 19.34 -11.61
CA ASP A 116 19.97 19.78 -12.78
C ASP A 116 21.22 20.54 -12.29
N GLN A 117 22.37 19.87 -12.34
CA GLN A 117 23.64 20.47 -11.94
C GLN A 117 24.05 21.66 -12.82
N SER A 118 23.68 21.67 -14.10
CA SER A 118 24.06 22.74 -15.04
C SER A 118 23.35 24.04 -14.71
N ASN A 119 22.08 23.96 -14.30
CA ASN A 119 21.27 25.12 -13.96
C ASN A 119 21.18 25.39 -12.45
N SER A 120 21.73 24.49 -11.61
CA SER A 120 21.62 24.51 -10.15
C SER A 120 20.15 24.59 -9.65
N THR A 121 19.26 23.87 -10.33
CA THR A 121 17.81 23.89 -10.05
C THR A 121 17.22 22.49 -10.05
N MET A 122 16.11 22.29 -9.34
CA MET A 122 15.33 21.05 -9.45
C MET A 122 14.61 20.99 -10.81
N ASN A 123 14.70 19.84 -11.47
CA ASN A 123 13.98 19.55 -12.69
C ASN A 123 12.68 18.79 -12.36
N TYR A 124 11.58 19.54 -12.28
CA TYR A 124 10.26 19.00 -11.93
C TYR A 124 9.63 18.11 -13.03
N SER A 125 10.16 18.16 -14.25
CA SER A 125 9.70 17.28 -15.35
C SER A 125 10.35 15.89 -15.33
N ARG A 126 11.40 15.69 -14.52
CA ARG A 126 12.17 14.44 -14.47
C ARG A 126 12.06 13.78 -13.10
N LEU A 127 11.20 12.78 -13.04
CA LEU A 127 10.99 11.95 -11.86
C LEU A 127 11.77 10.64 -11.97
N THR A 128 12.58 10.35 -10.96
CA THR A 128 13.27 9.07 -10.81
C THR A 128 12.67 8.31 -9.63
N THR A 129 12.22 7.08 -9.87
CA THR A 129 11.78 6.20 -8.76
C THR A 129 12.97 5.89 -7.87
N THR A 130 12.90 6.36 -6.62
CA THR A 130 13.94 6.12 -5.62
C THR A 130 13.56 5.03 -4.63
N PHE A 131 12.26 4.76 -4.48
CA PHE A 131 11.77 3.70 -3.61
C PHE A 131 10.54 3.01 -4.18
N GLU A 132 10.48 1.70 -4.01
CA GLU A 132 9.27 0.90 -4.17
C GLU A 132 9.11 -0.09 -3.02
N GLY A 133 7.95 -0.10 -2.38
CA GLY A 133 7.56 -1.04 -1.35
C GLY A 133 6.34 -1.86 -1.80
N ARG A 134 6.40 -3.17 -1.59
CA ARG A 134 5.28 -4.10 -1.82
C ARG A 134 5.02 -4.89 -0.54
N TYR A 135 3.86 -4.66 0.05
CA TYR A 135 3.48 -5.22 1.34
C TYR A 135 2.26 -6.12 1.15
N TYR A 136 2.47 -7.43 1.33
CA TYR A 136 1.40 -8.43 1.33
C TYR A 136 0.90 -8.57 2.76
N VAL A 137 -0.38 -8.35 2.97
CA VAL A 137 -0.97 -8.28 4.32
C VAL A 137 -2.21 -9.15 4.44
N ASP A 138 -2.52 -9.52 5.68
CA ASP A 138 -3.80 -10.10 6.05
C ASP A 138 -4.39 -9.25 7.19
N GLY A 139 -5.23 -8.28 6.81
CA GLY A 139 -5.65 -7.22 7.72
C GLY A 139 -4.46 -6.38 8.19
N LEU A 140 -4.11 -6.47 9.48
CA LEU A 140 -3.00 -5.72 10.08
C LEU A 140 -1.68 -6.51 10.12
N ILE A 141 -1.69 -7.78 9.71
CA ILE A 141 -0.51 -8.66 9.77
C ILE A 141 0.23 -8.60 8.44
N VAL A 142 1.52 -8.25 8.49
CA VAL A 142 2.38 -8.29 7.29
C VAL A 142 2.86 -9.70 7.03
N LEU A 143 2.44 -10.28 5.92
CA LEU A 143 2.88 -11.60 5.45
C LEU A 143 4.26 -11.49 4.78
N ARG A 144 4.43 -10.53 3.88
CA ARG A 144 5.69 -10.36 3.13
C ARG A 144 5.93 -8.89 2.81
N LYS A 145 7.20 -8.48 2.85
CA LYS A 145 7.69 -7.19 2.37
C LYS A 145 8.69 -7.41 1.24
N ILE A 146 8.60 -6.61 0.19
CA ILE A 146 9.60 -6.52 -0.88
C ILE A 146 9.86 -5.03 -1.09
N GLU A 147 11.07 -4.60 -0.78
CA GLU A 147 11.45 -3.19 -0.83
C GLU A 147 12.66 -3.03 -1.74
N LYS A 148 12.68 -1.95 -2.52
CA LYS A 148 13.79 -1.58 -3.40
C LYS A 148 14.08 -0.10 -3.26
N GLY A 149 15.36 0.24 -3.22
CA GLY A 149 15.82 1.64 -3.17
C GLY A 149 15.80 2.24 -1.77
N THR A 150 15.78 3.58 -1.71
CA THR A 150 15.86 4.36 -0.48
C THR A 150 14.80 5.46 -0.46
N ILE A 151 14.14 5.60 0.68
CA ILE A 151 13.21 6.68 1.00
C ILE A 151 13.96 7.85 1.63
N ASN A 152 13.63 9.07 1.21
CA ASN A 152 13.94 10.28 1.98
C ASN A 152 12.87 10.41 3.06
N GLY A 153 13.11 9.90 4.27
CA GLY A 153 12.14 9.92 5.37
C GLY A 153 12.11 8.62 6.18
N GLU A 154 11.02 8.41 6.93
CA GLU A 154 10.84 7.24 7.80
C GLU A 154 10.61 5.95 7.00
N ARG A 155 11.30 4.87 7.39
CA ARG A 155 11.03 3.52 6.85
C ARG A 155 9.75 2.98 7.49
N ASN A 156 8.91 2.30 6.68
CA ASN A 156 7.65 1.63 7.05
C ASN A 156 6.38 2.50 7.10
N GLU A 157 6.36 3.66 6.44
CA GLU A 157 5.17 4.53 6.35
C GLU A 157 3.93 3.74 5.89
N ALA A 158 4.02 2.98 4.80
CA ALA A 158 2.93 2.15 4.29
C ALA A 158 2.38 1.13 5.30
N VAL A 159 3.23 0.60 6.20
CA VAL A 159 2.81 -0.35 7.24
C VAL A 159 2.15 0.36 8.40
N ALA A 160 2.62 1.57 8.76
CA ALA A 160 1.97 2.40 9.77
C ALA A 160 0.54 2.78 9.34
N MET A 161 0.38 3.13 8.05
CA MET A 161 -0.90 3.49 7.45
C MET A 161 -1.99 2.40 7.56
N LEU A 162 -1.61 1.12 7.72
CA LEU A 162 -2.57 0.02 7.95
C LEU A 162 -3.48 0.29 9.15
N LYS A 163 -2.98 0.98 10.18
CA LYS A 163 -3.69 1.23 11.43
C LYS A 163 -4.34 2.62 11.51
N THR A 164 -3.83 3.58 10.75
CA THR A 164 -4.24 4.99 10.82
C THR A 164 -5.07 5.37 9.60
N ASP A 165 -4.42 5.45 8.45
CA ASP A 165 -4.96 6.11 7.27
C ASP A 165 -5.90 5.23 6.48
N ILE A 166 -5.62 3.93 6.33
CA ILE A 166 -6.46 3.03 5.55
C ILE A 166 -7.89 2.96 6.10
N PRO A 167 -8.13 2.80 7.43
CA PRO A 167 -9.48 2.87 7.98
C PRO A 167 -10.16 4.21 7.72
N ARG A 168 -9.44 5.33 7.90
CA ARG A 168 -9.96 6.69 7.68
C ARG A 168 -10.36 6.90 6.22
N PHE A 169 -9.47 6.56 5.29
CA PHE A 169 -9.73 6.65 3.86
C PHE A 169 -10.89 5.75 3.42
N SER A 170 -10.92 4.52 3.93
CA SER A 170 -12.06 3.62 3.68
C SER A 170 -13.36 4.26 4.13
N ALA A 171 -13.41 4.92 5.30
CA ALA A 171 -14.61 5.60 5.77
C ALA A 171 -15.07 6.74 4.84
N LEU A 172 -14.15 7.51 4.25
CA LEU A 172 -14.47 8.56 3.27
C LEU A 172 -15.14 7.99 2.01
N PHE A 173 -14.76 6.80 1.59
CA PHE A 173 -15.28 6.13 0.39
C PHE A 173 -16.54 5.27 0.64
N HIS A 174 -16.88 4.97 1.90
CA HIS A 174 -18.15 4.32 2.25
C HIS A 174 -19.28 5.31 2.58
N LYS A 175 -18.98 6.58 2.88
CA LYS A 175 -20.01 7.61 3.01
C LYS A 175 -20.65 7.86 1.64
N LYS A 176 -21.96 7.58 1.53
CA LYS A 176 -22.79 8.13 0.45
C LYS A 176 -22.81 9.65 0.62
N HIS A 177 -22.32 10.39 -0.37
CA HIS A 177 -22.59 11.83 -0.49
C HIS A 177 -23.80 12.02 -1.38
#